data_AF-A0A1B0GFP2-F1
#
_entry.id   AF-A0A1B0GFP2-F1
#
_cell.length_a   1.000
_cell.length_b   1.000
_cell.length_c   1.000
_cell.angle_alpha   90.00
_cell.angle_beta   90.00
_cell.angle_gamma   90.00
#
_symmetry.space_group_name_H-M   'P 1'
#
loop_
_entity.id
_entity.type
_entity.pdbx_description
1 polymer ?
#
loop_
_entity_poly.entity_id
_entity_poly.type
_entity_poly.pdbx_seq_one_letter_code
_entity_poly.pdbx_strand_id
1 'polypeptide(L)'
;LTILRFSLLLWPHKDLLVLKKSGDADGYVPDFNSKGESYKWFYKLQIVVSPEDSLFEASASHNLNSLSMKSILSDISRVNKYGSQADCIYKYNPKLRKFCYCKKQGETP
;
A
#
# COMPACT_ATOMS: atom_id res chain seq x y z
N LEU A 1 12.99 -14.44 -6.64
CA LEU A 1 11.61 -14.81 -7.01
C LEU A 1 10.63 -13.87 -6.30
N THR A 2 9.50 -13.52 -6.90
CA THR A 2 8.46 -12.69 -6.25
C THR A 2 7.14 -13.44 -6.29
N ILE A 3 6.50 -13.61 -5.14
CA ILE A 3 5.28 -14.42 -4.97
C ILE A 3 4.20 -13.55 -4.34
N LEU A 4 3.02 -13.52 -4.97
CA LEU A 4 1.83 -12.95 -4.35
C LEU A 4 1.27 -13.96 -3.35
N ARG A 5 1.29 -13.61 -2.05
CA ARG A 5 0.81 -14.49 -0.97
C ARG A 5 -0.70 -14.39 -0.79
N PHE A 6 -1.24 -13.17 -0.77
CA PHE A 6 -2.69 -12.94 -0.77
C PHE A 6 -3.05 -11.61 -1.42
N SER A 7 -4.30 -11.51 -1.87
CA SER A 7 -4.96 -10.25 -2.23
C SER A 7 -6.36 -10.19 -1.65
N LEU A 8 -6.78 -9.02 -1.18
CA LEU A 8 -8.11 -8.75 -0.64
C LEU A 8 -8.69 -7.50 -1.28
N LEU A 9 -9.91 -7.60 -1.80
CA LEU A 9 -10.67 -6.45 -2.27
C LEU A 9 -11.26 -5.69 -1.07
N LEU A 10 -11.03 -4.40 -1.03
CA LEU A 10 -11.57 -3.47 -0.04
C LEU A 10 -12.68 -2.65 -0.68
N TRP A 11 -13.89 -2.78 -0.14
CA TRP A 11 -15.01 -1.92 -0.50
C TRP A 11 -15.22 -0.84 0.55
N PRO A 12 -15.35 0.43 0.15
CA PRO A 12 -15.70 1.50 1.06
C PRO A 12 -17.12 1.28 1.61
N HIS A 13 -17.35 1.74 2.84
CA HIS A 13 -18.69 1.77 3.41
C HIS A 13 -19.59 2.67 2.56
N LYS A 14 -20.86 2.27 2.35
CA LYS A 14 -21.79 3.00 1.48
C LYS A 14 -21.98 4.45 1.92
N ASP A 15 -22.02 4.68 3.24
CA ASP A 15 -22.20 6.02 3.82
C ASP A 15 -21.04 6.97 3.50
N LEU A 16 -19.84 6.44 3.25
CA LEU A 16 -18.67 7.24 2.84
C LEU A 16 -18.71 7.60 1.36
N LEU A 17 -19.40 6.81 0.54
CA LEU A 17 -19.54 7.08 -0.90
C LEU A 17 -20.43 8.30 -1.15
N VAL A 18 -21.45 8.47 -0.31
CA VAL A 18 -22.47 9.50 -0.47
C VAL A 18 -22.13 10.80 0.28
N LEU A 19 -21.07 10.81 1.09
CA LEU A 19 -20.60 12.00 1.81
C LEU A 19 -20.11 13.08 0.84
N LYS A 20 -20.75 14.25 0.90
CA LYS A 20 -20.47 15.41 0.04
C LYS A 20 -19.69 16.49 0.77
N LYS A 21 -20.04 16.76 2.04
CA LYS A 21 -19.35 17.71 2.91
C LYS A 21 -19.71 17.46 4.38
N SER A 22 -18.82 17.87 5.27
CA SER A 22 -19.09 17.98 6.71
C SER A 22 -18.49 19.31 7.18
N GLY A 23 -19.32 20.32 7.42
CA GLY A 23 -18.88 21.62 7.94
C GLY A 23 -19.85 22.77 7.68
N ASP A 24 -20.51 23.23 8.74
CA ASP A 24 -21.19 24.52 8.93
C ASP A 24 -20.83 25.12 10.29
N ALA A 25 -21.21 26.39 10.51
CA ALA A 25 -20.71 27.26 11.58
C ALA A 25 -21.06 26.81 13.02
N ASP A 26 -21.97 25.85 13.16
CA ASP A 26 -22.52 25.32 14.41
C ASP A 26 -22.30 23.81 14.61
N GLY A 27 -21.70 23.13 13.62
CA GLY A 27 -21.05 21.84 13.81
C GLY A 27 -21.95 20.60 13.67
N TYR A 28 -21.59 19.77 12.69
CA TYR A 28 -21.84 18.33 12.59
C TYR A 28 -23.18 17.84 12.01
N VAL A 29 -23.65 18.40 10.90
CA VAL A 29 -24.57 17.66 10.01
C VAL A 29 -23.86 17.23 8.72
N PRO A 30 -23.52 15.94 8.55
CA PRO A 30 -22.94 15.44 7.30
C PRO A 30 -23.99 15.45 6.17
N ASP A 31 -23.62 16.05 5.03
CA ASP A 31 -24.42 16.02 3.79
C ASP A 31 -24.11 14.74 3.01
N PHE A 32 -25.06 13.81 2.94
CA PHE A 32 -24.95 12.52 2.28
C PHE A 32 -25.64 12.47 0.90
N ASN A 33 -25.82 13.59 0.21
CA ASN A 33 -26.54 13.63 -1.08
C ASN A 33 -25.63 13.52 -2.32
N SER A 34 -24.46 12.87 -2.20
CA SER A 34 -23.60 12.61 -3.36
C SER A 34 -24.07 11.37 -4.12
N LYS A 35 -24.05 11.44 -5.46
CA LYS A 35 -24.26 10.27 -6.35
C LYS A 35 -22.96 9.49 -6.53
N GLY A 36 -22.29 9.14 -5.43
CA GLY A 36 -20.93 8.61 -5.44
C GLY A 36 -20.84 7.17 -5.93
N GLU A 37 -20.79 6.95 -7.25
CA GLU A 37 -20.30 5.69 -7.78
C GLU A 37 -18.76 5.64 -7.67
N SER A 38 -18.25 4.66 -6.92
CA SER A 38 -16.81 4.44 -6.83
C SER A 38 -16.31 3.74 -8.10
N TYR A 39 -15.76 4.52 -9.03
CA TYR A 39 -15.00 4.01 -10.17
C TYR A 39 -13.61 3.48 -9.79
N LYS A 40 -13.30 3.39 -8.49
CA LYS A 40 -12.04 2.89 -7.95
C LYS A 40 -12.28 1.73 -7.00
N TRP A 41 -11.54 0.66 -7.21
CA TRP A 41 -11.44 -0.46 -6.28
C TRP A 41 -10.10 -0.43 -5.56
N PHE A 42 -10.10 -0.76 -4.27
CA PHE A 42 -8.89 -0.80 -3.47
C PHE A 42 -8.54 -2.24 -3.14
N TYR A 43 -7.28 -2.59 -3.25
CA TYR A 43 -6.77 -3.91 -2.94
C TYR A 43 -5.71 -3.82 -1.86
N LYS A 44 -5.80 -4.74 -0.90
CA LYS A 44 -4.74 -5.01 0.05
C LYS A 44 -3.95 -6.23 -0.44
N LEU A 45 -2.66 -6.07 -0.67
CA LEU A 45 -1.78 -7.10 -1.21
C LEU A 45 -0.77 -7.51 -0.16
N GLN A 46 -0.44 -8.80 -0.12
CA GLN A 46 0.73 -9.29 0.59
C GLN A 46 1.64 -10.07 -0.33
N ILE A 47 2.90 -9.65 -0.38
CA ILE A 47 3.88 -10.08 -1.37
C ILE A 47 5.11 -10.60 -0.64
N VAL A 48 5.61 -11.76 -1.04
CA VAL A 48 6.88 -12.33 -0.60
C VAL A 48 7.90 -12.11 -1.70
N VAL A 49 9.04 -11.51 -1.37
CA VAL A 49 10.12 -11.20 -2.31
C VAL A 49 11.37 -11.96 -1.88
N SER A 50 12.13 -12.48 -2.84
CA SER A 50 13.50 -12.96 -2.58
C SER A 50 14.50 -11.85 -2.90
N PRO A 51 15.63 -11.77 -2.19
CA PRO A 51 16.12 -12.72 -1.19
C PRO A 51 15.41 -12.58 0.19
N GLU A 52 15.57 -13.62 1.04
CA GLU A 52 15.18 -13.63 2.47
C GLU A 52 13.67 -13.57 2.80
N ASP A 53 12.81 -14.14 1.94
CA ASP A 53 11.35 -14.23 2.15
C ASP A 53 10.74 -12.94 2.71
N SER A 54 11.10 -11.85 2.04
CA SER A 54 10.79 -10.51 2.48
C SER A 54 9.30 -10.23 2.30
N LEU A 55 8.57 -10.11 3.42
CA LEU A 55 7.11 -10.01 3.44
C LEU A 55 6.66 -8.55 3.46
N PHE A 56 6.00 -8.14 2.38
CA PHE A 56 5.47 -6.79 2.22
C PHE A 56 3.94 -6.79 2.22
N GLU A 57 3.38 -5.71 2.72
CA GLU A 57 1.97 -5.35 2.60
C GLU A 57 1.86 -4.03 1.84
N ALA A 58 0.96 -3.97 0.86
CA ALA A 58 0.77 -2.79 0.02
C ALA A 58 -0.71 -2.53 -0.27
N SER A 59 -1.05 -1.27 -0.50
CA SER A 59 -2.38 -0.85 -0.96
C SER A 59 -2.33 -0.42 -2.41
N ALA A 60 -3.19 -0.98 -3.26
CA ALA A 60 -3.30 -0.63 -4.66
C ALA A 60 -4.71 -0.15 -5.00
N SER A 61 -4.82 0.95 -5.75
CA SER A 61 -6.09 1.43 -6.31
C SER A 61 -6.18 1.07 -7.78
N HIS A 62 -7.28 0.43 -8.19
CA HIS A 62 -7.61 0.13 -9.58
C HIS A 62 -8.70 1.09 -10.04
N ASN A 63 -8.42 1.90 -11.05
CA ASN A 63 -9.40 2.76 -11.70
C ASN A 63 -10.06 1.99 -12.84
N LEU A 64 -11.35 1.70 -12.71
CA LEU A 64 -12.12 0.86 -13.63
C LEU A 64 -12.34 1.50 -15.00
N ASN A 65 -12.37 2.84 -15.09
CA ASN A 65 -12.57 3.54 -16.36
C ASN A 65 -11.31 3.47 -17.24
N SER A 66 -10.14 3.64 -16.61
CA SER A 66 -8.85 3.61 -17.30
C SER A 66 -8.18 2.24 -17.31
N LEU A 67 -8.73 1.27 -16.58
CA LEU A 67 -8.12 -0.04 -16.29
C LEU A 67 -6.69 0.05 -15.73
N SER A 68 -6.37 1.16 -15.04
CA SER A 68 -5.04 1.41 -14.49
C SER A 68 -4.97 1.09 -13.01
N MET A 69 -3.87 0.45 -12.59
CA MET A 69 -3.56 0.21 -11.18
C MET A 69 -2.43 1.14 -10.72
N LYS A 70 -2.57 1.66 -9.50
CA LYS A 70 -1.58 2.53 -8.87
C LYS A 70 -1.38 2.12 -7.41
N SER A 71 -0.15 2.23 -6.92
CA SER A 71 0.21 2.07 -5.51
C SER A 71 1.09 3.26 -5.12
N ILE A 72 1.00 3.69 -3.86
CA ILE A 72 1.85 4.74 -3.32
C ILE A 72 2.97 4.09 -2.51
N LEU A 73 4.23 4.47 -2.75
CA LEU A 73 5.40 3.89 -2.06
C LEU A 73 5.36 4.07 -0.54
N SER A 74 4.70 5.12 -0.04
CA SER A 74 4.49 5.34 1.40
C SER A 74 3.66 4.23 2.02
N ASP A 75 2.71 3.68 1.27
CA ASP A 75 1.69 2.73 1.75
C ASP A 75 2.20 1.28 1.69
N ILE A 76 3.42 1.09 1.16
CA ILE A 76 4.10 -0.20 1.15
C ILE A 76 4.90 -0.35 2.43
N SER A 77 4.51 -1.35 3.22
CA SER A 77 5.09 -1.65 4.53
C SER A 77 5.74 -3.03 4.52
N ARG A 78 6.88 -3.15 5.21
CA ARG A 78 7.52 -4.44 5.46
C ARG A 78 6.91 -5.02 6.73
N VAL A 79 6.35 -6.22 6.63
CA VAL A 79 5.62 -6.88 7.72
C VAL A 79 6.56 -7.67 8.63
N ASN A 80 7.54 -8.38 8.06
CA ASN A 80 8.51 -9.14 8.85
C ASN A 80 9.75 -8.32 9.23
N LYS A 81 10.46 -8.76 10.27
CA LYS A 81 11.68 -8.10 10.78
C LYS A 81 12.74 -8.02 9.67
N TYR A 82 13.40 -6.86 9.60
CA TYR A 82 14.36 -6.52 8.56
C TYR A 82 15.73 -7.14 8.85
N GLY A 83 16.04 -7.35 10.14
CA GLY A 83 17.33 -7.86 10.59
C GLY A 83 18.49 -7.00 10.12
N SER A 84 19.55 -7.66 9.64
CA SER A 84 20.73 -7.04 9.07
C SER A 84 20.69 -6.93 7.53
N GLN A 85 19.55 -7.21 6.90
CA GLN A 85 19.41 -7.30 5.44
C GLN A 85 19.82 -6.01 4.72
N ALA A 86 19.69 -4.85 5.37
CA ALA A 86 19.93 -3.53 4.77
C ALA A 86 20.99 -2.70 5.53
N ASP A 87 21.88 -3.34 6.30
CA ASP A 87 22.82 -2.63 7.17
C ASP A 87 23.85 -1.78 6.41
N CYS A 88 24.22 -2.19 5.18
CA CYS A 88 25.11 -1.44 4.31
C CYS A 88 24.57 -0.04 3.94
N ILE A 89 23.25 0.18 4.01
CA ILE A 89 22.63 1.50 3.73
C ILE A 89 22.14 2.22 4.98
N TYR A 90 22.40 1.68 6.17
CA TYR A 90 21.85 2.18 7.45
C TYR A 90 22.10 3.68 7.65
N LYS A 91 23.34 4.13 7.37
CA LYS A 91 23.75 5.53 7.55
C LYS A 91 23.47 6.42 6.34
N TYR A 92 23.19 5.84 5.17
CA TYR A 92 23.07 6.59 3.91
C TYR A 92 21.64 6.96 3.60
N ASN A 93 20.70 6.00 3.67
CA ASN A 93 19.31 6.20 3.27
C ASN A 93 18.34 5.36 4.13
N PRO A 94 18.03 5.78 5.37
CA PRO A 94 17.20 4.99 6.28
C PRO A 94 15.78 4.72 5.75
N LYS A 95 15.23 5.62 4.91
CA LYS A 95 13.92 5.44 4.27
C LYS A 95 13.85 4.25 3.31
N LEU A 96 14.98 3.91 2.67
CA LEU A 96 15.05 2.80 1.72
C LEU A 96 15.32 1.44 2.40
N ARG A 97 15.62 1.44 3.70
CA ARG A 97 15.92 0.23 4.47
C ARG A 97 14.83 -0.83 4.40
N LYS A 98 13.57 -0.43 4.18
CA LYS A 98 12.44 -1.36 4.00
C LYS A 98 12.49 -2.16 2.70
N PHE A 99 13.19 -1.66 1.67
CA PHE A 99 13.21 -2.25 0.33
C PHE A 99 14.56 -2.86 -0.04
N CYS A 100 15.64 -2.39 0.56
CA CYS A 100 16.99 -2.81 0.17
C CYS A 100 17.41 -4.14 0.79
N TYR A 101 18.27 -4.83 0.06
CA TYR A 101 19.04 -5.98 0.52
C TYR A 101 20.52 -5.76 0.16
N CYS A 102 21.40 -6.01 1.12
CA CYS A 102 22.85 -5.92 0.98
C CYS A 102 23.37 -7.26 0.46
N LYS A 103 23.81 -7.28 -0.80
CA LYS A 103 24.44 -8.45 -1.40
C LYS A 103 25.77 -8.76 -0.72
N LYS A 104 26.04 -10.03 -0.46
CA LYS A 104 27.38 -10.50 -0.08
C LYS A 104 28.26 -10.60 -1.32
N GLN A 105 29.58 -10.44 -1.16
CA GLN A 105 30.51 -10.61 -2.27
C GLN A 105 30.43 -12.03 -2.82
N GLY A 106 30.13 -12.16 -4.12
CA GLY A 106 30.01 -13.45 -4.82
C GLY A 106 28.60 -14.03 -4.93
N GLU A 107 27.57 -13.37 -4.41
CA GLU A 107 26.18 -13.85 -4.45
C GLU A 107 25.49 -13.45 -5.77
N THR A 108 25.07 -14.43 -6.57
CA THR A 108 24.21 -14.20 -7.76
C THR A 108 22.76 -13.95 -7.32
N PRO A 109 22.05 -13.02 -7.98
CA PRO A 109 20.68 -12.63 -7.62
C PRO A 109 19.62 -13.72 -7.83
#